data_AF-A0A059FQH1-F1
#
_entry.id   AF-A0A059FQH1-F1
#
_cell.length_a   1.000
_cell.length_b   1.000
_cell.length_c   1.000
_cell.angle_alpha   90.00
_cell.angle_beta   90.00
_cell.angle_gamma   90.00
#
_symmetry.space_group_name_H-M   'P 1'
#
loop_
_entity.id
_entity.type
_entity.pdbx_description
1 polymer ?
#
loop_
_entity_poly.entity_id
_entity_poly.type
_entity_poly.pdbx_seq_one_letter_code
_entity_poly.pdbx_strand_id
1 'polypeptide(L)'
;MVPGEATVESGLSHNQSVLRKVSAEYCDGAVEAGWVEASGGLAGLASALINGRAEPGENYAARIGAATDAPALVLSRISSDAQAARAGLAGVSDEARTVLSSDDKNAATRTDVMSYERALVRAQMAYRSFQAALSEVSARDDMDVDTAPVDLELESFAGTIDDARKTADGLADKYASLNTKAS
;
A
#
# COMPACT_ATOMS: atom_id res chain seq x y z
N MET A 1 28.42 -29.49 -36.06
CA MET A 1 27.02 -29.33 -35.60
C MET A 1 27.04 -29.38 -34.09
N VAL A 2 26.70 -28.28 -33.43
CA VAL A 2 26.43 -28.23 -31.98
C VAL A 2 24.93 -28.43 -31.80
N PRO A 3 24.52 -29.36 -30.93
CA PRO A 3 23.29 -29.15 -30.18
C PRO A 3 23.49 -29.60 -28.73
N GLY A 4 23.86 -28.66 -27.88
CA GLY A 4 23.53 -28.72 -26.45
C GLY A 4 22.51 -27.62 -26.25
N GLU A 5 21.25 -27.88 -26.59
CA GLU A 5 20.15 -27.00 -26.26
C GLU A 5 20.21 -26.74 -24.76
N ALA A 6 20.60 -25.52 -24.41
CA ALA A 6 20.37 -24.95 -23.11
C ALA A 6 18.86 -24.98 -22.92
N THR A 7 18.37 -26.07 -22.36
CA THR A 7 17.07 -26.14 -21.72
C THR A 7 17.22 -25.25 -20.50
N VAL A 8 17.12 -23.94 -20.74
CA VAL A 8 16.81 -22.97 -19.70
C VAL A 8 15.37 -23.27 -19.36
N GLU A 9 15.20 -24.33 -18.56
CA GLU A 9 13.94 -24.63 -17.91
C GLU A 9 13.46 -23.33 -17.30
N SER A 10 12.23 -22.97 -17.65
CA SER A 10 11.51 -21.78 -17.24
C SER A 10 11.18 -21.83 -15.73
N GLY A 11 12.21 -21.95 -14.87
CA GLY A 11 12.11 -21.88 -13.42
C GLY A 11 11.84 -20.48 -12.88
N LEU A 12 11.76 -19.47 -13.75
CA LEU A 12 11.49 -18.08 -13.43
C LEU A 12 10.00 -17.74 -13.19
N SER A 13 9.10 -18.72 -13.31
CA SER A 13 7.69 -18.62 -12.92
C SER A 13 7.36 -19.48 -11.68
N HIS A 14 8.30 -19.56 -10.72
CA HIS A 14 8.02 -20.20 -9.43
C HIS A 14 6.88 -19.44 -8.74
N ASN A 15 5.67 -20.02 -8.80
CA ASN A 15 4.37 -19.52 -8.31
C ASN A 15 4.51 -18.32 -7.37
N GLN A 16 4.09 -17.13 -7.82
CA GLN A 16 3.85 -16.02 -6.90
C GLN A 16 2.87 -16.53 -5.84
N SER A 17 3.22 -16.38 -4.56
CA SER A 17 2.29 -16.69 -3.48
C SER A 17 1.09 -15.76 -3.64
N VAL A 18 -0.07 -16.20 -3.19
CA VAL A 18 -1.28 -15.37 -3.22
C VAL A 18 -1.01 -14.05 -2.47
N LEU A 19 -0.30 -14.11 -1.34
CA LEU A 19 0.13 -12.93 -0.57
C LEU A 19 0.94 -11.92 -1.41
N ARG A 20 1.92 -12.39 -2.19
CA ARG A 20 2.71 -11.51 -3.08
C ARG A 20 1.84 -10.83 -4.12
N LYS A 21 0.92 -11.58 -4.72
CA LYS A 21 0.02 -11.07 -5.74
C LYS A 21 -0.90 -9.99 -5.18
N VAL A 22 -1.63 -10.29 -4.10
CA VAL A 22 -2.57 -9.32 -3.51
C VAL A 22 -1.86 -8.08 -2.94
N SER A 23 -0.64 -8.25 -2.40
CA SER A 23 0.17 -7.11 -1.93
C SER A 23 0.60 -6.20 -3.09
N ALA A 24 0.97 -6.77 -4.24
CA ALA A 24 1.33 -6.01 -5.43
C ALA A 24 0.10 -5.28 -6.01
N GLU A 25 -1.03 -5.98 -6.17
CA GLU A 25 -2.29 -5.41 -6.65
C GLU A 25 -2.75 -4.25 -5.75
N TYR A 26 -2.62 -4.37 -4.43
CA TYR A 26 -2.90 -3.27 -3.50
C TYR A 26 -1.96 -2.07 -3.71
N CYS A 27 -0.66 -2.32 -3.86
CA CYS A 27 0.32 -1.25 -4.08
C CYS A 27 0.06 -0.50 -5.38
N ASP A 28 -0.22 -1.23 -6.46
CA ASP A 28 -0.49 -0.66 -7.78
C ASP A 28 -1.81 0.10 -7.75
N GLY A 29 -2.86 -0.49 -7.16
CA GLY A 29 -4.15 0.18 -6.96
C GLY A 29 -4.04 1.47 -6.16
N ALA A 30 -3.21 1.52 -5.11
CA ALA A 30 -3.00 2.75 -4.33
C ALA A 30 -2.35 3.89 -5.15
N VAL A 31 -1.46 3.53 -6.09
CA VAL A 31 -0.80 4.49 -7.00
C VAL A 31 -1.76 4.92 -8.12
N GLU A 32 -2.44 3.97 -8.76
CA GLU A 32 -3.43 4.23 -9.81
C GLU A 32 -4.58 5.09 -9.31
N ALA A 33 -5.07 4.78 -8.11
CA ALA A 33 -6.08 5.57 -7.42
C ALA A 33 -5.51 6.89 -6.89
N GLY A 34 -4.21 7.17 -7.03
CA GLY A 34 -3.51 8.40 -6.67
C GLY A 34 -3.57 8.78 -5.20
N TRP A 35 -3.76 7.79 -4.32
CA TRP A 35 -3.70 7.98 -2.87
C TRP A 35 -2.26 8.24 -2.41
N VAL A 36 -1.30 7.69 -3.15
CA VAL A 36 0.13 7.81 -2.90
C VAL A 36 0.86 8.10 -4.19
N GLU A 37 1.95 8.86 -4.11
CA GLU A 37 2.83 9.02 -5.27
C GLU A 37 3.48 7.67 -5.63
N ALA A 38 3.56 7.42 -6.94
CA ALA A 38 4.49 6.42 -7.46
C ALA A 38 5.88 6.77 -6.92
N SER A 39 6.55 5.83 -6.27
CA SER A 39 7.97 6.05 -5.92
C SER A 39 8.67 6.34 -7.24
N GLY A 40 9.19 7.56 -7.42
CA GLY A 40 9.66 8.04 -8.72
C GLY A 40 10.67 7.12 -9.41
N GLY A 41 11.27 6.16 -8.70
CA GLY A 41 12.17 5.17 -9.28
C GLY A 41 13.32 5.87 -10.02
N LEU A 42 13.89 5.19 -11.01
CA LEU A 42 14.94 5.77 -11.84
C LEU A 42 14.45 6.96 -12.69
N ALA A 43 13.16 7.02 -13.03
CA ALA A 43 12.58 8.10 -13.84
C ALA A 43 12.49 9.43 -13.07
N GLY A 44 12.08 9.37 -11.81
CA GLY A 44 12.08 10.50 -10.88
C GLY A 44 13.51 10.94 -10.53
N LEU A 45 14.44 10.00 -10.41
CA LEU A 45 15.86 10.32 -10.26
C LEU A 45 16.43 11.00 -11.51
N ALA A 46 16.15 10.48 -12.71
CA ALA A 46 16.56 11.07 -13.98
C ALA A 46 15.95 12.46 -14.18
N SER A 47 14.66 12.63 -13.87
CA SER A 47 13.98 13.93 -13.93
C SER A 47 14.58 14.93 -12.93
N ALA A 48 14.90 14.49 -11.70
CA ALA A 48 15.58 15.33 -10.72
C ALA A 48 17.01 15.72 -11.16
N LEU A 49 17.73 14.82 -11.85
CA LEU A 49 19.06 15.10 -12.40
C LEU A 49 19.01 16.05 -13.60
N ILE A 50 18.00 15.91 -14.47
CA ILE A 50 17.83 16.73 -15.68
C ILE A 50 17.28 18.11 -15.35
N ASN A 51 16.27 18.19 -14.46
CA ASN A 51 15.55 19.42 -14.15
C ASN A 51 16.04 20.10 -12.86
N GLY A 52 16.98 19.48 -12.14
CA GLY A 52 17.52 19.97 -10.86
C GLY A 52 16.52 19.91 -9.68
N ARG A 53 15.30 19.44 -9.94
CA ARG A 53 14.19 19.28 -8.99
C ARG A 53 13.29 18.16 -9.52
N ALA A 54 12.84 17.25 -8.67
CA ALA A 54 11.67 16.46 -9.03
C ALA A 54 10.48 17.41 -9.01
N GLU A 55 9.79 17.60 -10.15
CA GLU A 55 8.46 18.23 -10.13
C GLU A 55 7.61 17.41 -9.17
N PRO A 56 7.11 17.98 -8.05
CA PRO A 56 6.27 17.24 -7.14
C PRO A 56 5.05 16.79 -7.92
N GLY A 57 4.73 15.49 -7.85
CA GLY A 57 3.47 15.01 -8.37
C GLY A 57 2.33 15.80 -7.73
N GLU A 58 1.19 15.90 -8.42
CA GLU A 58 0.01 16.48 -7.80
C GLU A 58 -0.36 15.61 -6.58
N ASN A 59 -0.23 16.19 -5.38
CA ASN A 59 -0.52 15.48 -4.16
C ASN A 59 -2.03 15.15 -4.10
N TYR A 60 -2.39 14.17 -3.27
CA TYR A 60 -3.78 13.69 -3.19
C TYR A 60 -4.80 14.82 -2.95
N ALA A 61 -4.47 15.78 -2.08
CA ALA A 61 -5.35 16.90 -1.72
C ALA A 61 -5.65 17.81 -2.92
N ALA A 62 -4.63 18.22 -3.68
CA ALA A 62 -4.80 19.02 -4.89
C ALA A 62 -5.65 18.27 -5.93
N ARG A 63 -5.38 16.97 -6.11
CA ARG A 63 -6.06 16.13 -7.10
C ARG A 63 -7.57 15.96 -6.84
N ILE A 64 -7.99 15.94 -5.58
CA ILE A 64 -9.42 15.88 -5.23
C ILE A 64 -10.05 17.26 -5.06
N GLY A 65 -9.31 18.34 -5.35
CA GLY A 65 -9.78 19.71 -5.21
C GLY A 65 -10.01 20.13 -3.76
N ALA A 66 -9.19 19.69 -2.80
CA ALA A 66 -9.41 19.97 -1.37
C ALA A 66 -9.58 21.47 -1.07
N ALA A 67 -8.82 22.32 -1.77
CA ALA A 67 -8.91 23.78 -1.66
C ALA A 67 -9.96 24.45 -2.58
N THR A 68 -10.47 23.76 -3.61
CA THR A 68 -11.24 24.39 -4.70
C THR A 68 -12.66 23.88 -4.86
N ASP A 69 -12.87 22.59 -4.61
CA ASP A 69 -14.13 21.91 -4.92
C ASP A 69 -15.11 22.03 -3.75
N ALA A 70 -16.36 21.63 -3.93
CA ALA A 70 -17.35 21.72 -2.85
C ALA A 70 -16.94 20.84 -1.65
N PRO A 71 -16.91 21.36 -0.40
CA PRO A 71 -16.43 20.60 0.77
C PRO A 71 -17.12 19.24 0.95
N ALA A 72 -18.45 19.18 0.75
CA ALA A 72 -19.21 17.93 0.82
C ALA A 72 -18.70 16.85 -0.16
N LEU A 73 -18.33 17.25 -1.38
CA LEU A 73 -17.81 16.32 -2.40
C LEU A 73 -16.41 15.84 -2.05
N VAL A 74 -15.56 16.75 -1.58
CA VAL A 74 -14.20 16.44 -1.11
C VAL A 74 -14.26 15.46 0.06
N LEU A 75 -15.06 15.72 1.09
CA LEU A 75 -15.22 14.85 2.25
C LEU A 75 -15.76 13.47 1.87
N SER A 76 -16.78 13.42 1.00
CA SER A 76 -17.31 12.16 0.47
C SER A 76 -16.23 11.38 -0.28
N ARG A 77 -15.36 12.07 -1.02
CA ARG A 77 -14.26 11.43 -1.74
C ARG A 77 -13.20 10.87 -0.78
N ILE A 78 -12.80 11.65 0.22
CA ILE A 78 -11.85 11.21 1.26
C ILE A 78 -12.38 9.96 1.97
N SER A 79 -13.64 9.97 2.39
CA SER A 79 -14.27 8.82 3.05
C SER A 79 -14.28 7.58 2.15
N SER A 80 -14.70 7.72 0.89
CA SER A 80 -14.74 6.61 -0.06
C SER A 80 -13.34 6.03 -0.36
N ASP A 81 -12.35 6.90 -0.57
CA ASP A 81 -10.98 6.49 -0.86
C ASP A 81 -10.31 5.86 0.38
N ALA A 82 -10.57 6.39 1.58
CA ALA A 82 -10.12 5.79 2.84
C ALA A 82 -10.73 4.40 3.08
N GLN A 83 -12.02 4.24 2.81
CA GLN A 83 -12.71 2.95 2.90
C GLN A 83 -12.14 1.93 1.92
N ALA A 84 -11.89 2.32 0.68
CA ALA A 84 -11.29 1.45 -0.33
C ALA A 84 -9.85 1.05 0.07
N ALA A 85 -9.04 1.99 0.53
CA ALA A 85 -7.67 1.74 0.99
C ALA A 85 -7.64 0.82 2.21
N ARG A 86 -8.56 1.01 3.16
CA ARG A 86 -8.72 0.15 4.33
C ARG A 86 -9.15 -1.26 3.96
N ALA A 87 -10.17 -1.40 3.12
CA ALA A 87 -10.67 -2.71 2.68
C ALA A 87 -9.59 -3.48 1.91
N GLY A 88 -8.84 -2.81 1.04
CA GLY A 88 -7.71 -3.40 0.32
C GLY A 88 -6.63 -3.91 1.28
N LEU A 89 -6.22 -3.10 2.27
CA LEU A 89 -5.25 -3.54 3.27
C LEU A 89 -5.76 -4.72 4.09
N ALA A 90 -7.04 -4.70 4.51
CA ALA A 90 -7.65 -5.79 5.24
C ALA A 90 -7.59 -7.11 4.45
N GLY A 91 -7.88 -7.08 3.14
CA GLY A 91 -7.76 -8.25 2.27
C GLY A 91 -6.32 -8.77 2.17
N VAL A 92 -5.34 -7.88 2.08
CA VAL A 92 -3.91 -8.26 2.12
C VAL A 92 -3.54 -8.87 3.48
N SER A 93 -4.05 -8.33 4.59
CA SER A 93 -3.85 -8.86 5.94
C SER A 93 -4.53 -10.22 6.17
N ASP A 94 -5.67 -10.48 5.56
CA ASP A 94 -6.32 -11.79 5.63
C ASP A 94 -5.47 -12.88 4.96
N GLU A 95 -4.89 -12.58 3.80
CA GLU A 95 -3.98 -13.50 3.13
C GLU A 95 -2.69 -13.72 3.94
N ALA A 96 -2.18 -12.66 4.58
CA ALA A 96 -1.05 -12.77 5.50
C ALA A 96 -1.36 -13.68 6.71
N ARG A 97 -2.58 -13.61 7.25
CA ARG A 97 -3.03 -14.51 8.33
C ARG A 97 -3.13 -15.96 7.85
N THR A 98 -3.57 -16.19 6.61
CA THR A 98 -3.53 -17.53 5.99
C THR A 98 -2.10 -18.06 5.98
N VAL A 99 -1.14 -17.25 5.52
CA VAL A 99 0.29 -17.59 5.55
C VAL A 99 0.76 -17.90 6.98
N LEU A 100 0.36 -17.12 7.99
CA LEU A 100 0.70 -17.36 9.39
C LEU A 100 0.13 -18.67 9.94
N SER A 101 -1.09 -19.02 9.58
CA SER A 101 -1.77 -20.24 10.03
C SER A 101 -1.30 -21.53 9.33
N SER A 102 -0.61 -21.42 8.19
CA SER A 102 -0.16 -22.58 7.43
C SER A 102 0.96 -23.36 8.13
N ASP A 103 0.86 -24.69 8.21
CA ASP A 103 1.94 -25.53 8.74
C ASP A 103 3.05 -25.81 7.72
N ASP A 104 2.93 -25.30 6.49
CA ASP A 104 3.94 -25.47 5.46
C ASP A 104 5.23 -24.71 5.82
N LYS A 105 6.37 -25.42 5.81
CA LYS A 105 7.70 -24.88 6.09
C LYS A 105 8.16 -23.87 5.04
N ASN A 106 7.50 -23.80 3.89
CA ASN A 106 7.75 -22.81 2.85
C ASN A 106 6.64 -21.73 2.77
N ALA A 107 5.69 -21.71 3.72
CA ALA A 107 4.56 -20.78 3.67
C ALA A 107 4.97 -19.31 3.74
N ALA A 108 5.99 -18.99 4.54
CA ALA A 108 6.47 -17.63 4.75
C ALA A 108 7.89 -17.48 4.20
N THR A 109 8.03 -16.90 3.01
CA THR A 109 9.33 -16.54 2.44
C THR A 109 9.69 -15.10 2.73
N ARG A 110 10.98 -14.76 2.67
CA ARG A 110 11.45 -13.37 2.79
C ARG A 110 10.74 -12.43 1.82
N THR A 111 10.47 -12.89 0.59
CA THR A 111 9.80 -12.08 -0.44
C THR A 111 8.34 -11.83 -0.10
N ASP A 112 7.66 -12.76 0.57
CA ASP A 112 6.28 -12.58 1.04
C ASP A 112 6.22 -11.52 2.13
N VAL A 113 7.13 -11.61 3.13
CA VAL A 113 7.26 -10.62 4.21
C VAL A 113 7.48 -9.21 3.62
N MET A 114 8.47 -9.07 2.73
CA MET A 114 8.78 -7.78 2.09
C MET A 114 7.63 -7.23 1.26
N SER A 115 6.85 -8.09 0.60
CA SER A 115 5.71 -7.66 -0.22
C SER A 115 4.58 -7.13 0.66
N TYR A 116 4.30 -7.83 1.77
CA TYR A 116 3.33 -7.38 2.76
C TYR A 116 3.74 -6.07 3.44
N GLU A 117 5.01 -5.94 3.84
CA GLU A 117 5.54 -4.70 4.42
C GLU A 117 5.41 -3.52 3.45
N ARG A 118 5.69 -3.75 2.16
CA ARG A 118 5.52 -2.72 1.14
C ARG A 118 4.06 -2.28 1.04
N ALA A 119 3.11 -3.21 1.06
CA ALA A 119 1.67 -2.88 1.08
C ALA A 119 1.30 -2.08 2.34
N LEU A 120 1.78 -2.47 3.52
CA LEU A 120 1.57 -1.73 4.77
C LEU A 120 2.11 -0.30 4.70
N VAL A 121 3.33 -0.10 4.18
CA VAL A 121 3.90 1.23 4.01
C VAL A 121 3.07 2.09 3.06
N ARG A 122 2.56 1.49 1.97
CA ARG A 122 1.64 2.18 1.03
C ARG A 122 0.35 2.60 1.71
N ALA A 123 -0.24 1.73 2.53
CA ALA A 123 -1.42 2.07 3.30
C ALA A 123 -1.17 3.24 4.28
N GLN A 124 -0.04 3.24 4.98
CA GLN A 124 0.36 4.33 5.87
C GLN A 124 0.58 5.66 5.12
N MET A 125 1.12 5.60 3.91
CA MET A 125 1.24 6.78 3.06
C MET A 125 -0.12 7.31 2.61
N ALA A 126 -1.03 6.43 2.19
CA ALA A 126 -2.40 6.80 1.81
C ALA A 126 -3.16 7.42 2.99
N TYR A 127 -3.07 6.81 4.17
CA TYR A 127 -3.66 7.36 5.39
C TYR A 127 -3.19 8.79 5.68
N ARG A 128 -1.88 9.06 5.59
CA ARG A 128 -1.34 10.42 5.77
C ARG A 128 -1.81 11.39 4.70
N SER A 129 -1.95 10.96 3.45
CA SER A 129 -2.43 11.84 2.38
C SER A 129 -3.90 12.20 2.56
N PHE A 130 -4.72 11.26 3.05
CA PHE A 130 -6.12 11.50 3.40
C PHE A 130 -6.26 12.46 4.59
N GLN A 131 -5.45 12.29 5.64
CA GLN A 131 -5.42 13.21 6.77
C GLN A 131 -5.02 14.64 6.34
N ALA A 132 -4.04 14.76 5.44
CA ALA A 132 -3.62 16.05 4.91
C ALA A 132 -4.74 16.73 4.12
N ALA A 133 -5.43 16.00 3.25
CA ALA A 133 -6.56 16.53 2.49
C ALA A 133 -7.75 16.92 3.38
N LEU A 134 -8.06 16.11 4.42
CA LEU A 134 -9.07 16.46 5.40
C LEU A 134 -8.71 17.74 6.15
N SER A 135 -7.46 17.86 6.58
CA SER A 135 -6.98 19.08 7.27
C SER A 135 -7.11 20.32 6.36
N GLU A 136 -6.83 20.17 5.07
CA GLU A 136 -6.89 21.24 4.09
C GLU A 136 -8.34 21.70 3.83
N VAL A 137 -9.28 20.78 3.57
CA VAL A 137 -10.68 21.15 3.37
C VAL A 137 -11.32 21.70 4.64
N SER A 138 -10.95 21.17 5.81
CA SER A 138 -11.51 21.61 7.10
C SER A 138 -11.05 23.00 7.53
N ALA A 139 -9.94 23.49 6.94
CA ALA A 139 -9.40 24.82 7.23
C ALA A 139 -10.06 25.93 6.41
N ARG A 140 -10.99 25.61 5.50
CA ARG A 140 -11.62 26.59 4.62
C ARG A 140 -12.70 27.39 5.33
N ASP A 141 -12.83 28.66 4.94
CA ASP A 141 -13.85 29.56 5.48
C ASP A 141 -15.28 29.17 5.07
N ASP A 142 -15.44 28.47 3.93
CA ASP A 142 -16.72 27.98 3.41
C ASP A 142 -17.06 26.56 3.88
N MET A 143 -16.30 26.01 4.82
CA MET A 143 -16.55 24.70 5.40
C MET A 143 -17.74 24.75 6.38
N ASP A 144 -18.86 24.16 5.97
CA ASP A 144 -20.09 24.05 6.77
C ASP A 144 -20.60 22.61 6.95
N VAL A 145 -19.80 21.63 6.51
CA VAL A 145 -20.15 20.20 6.50
C VAL A 145 -19.52 19.49 7.70
N ASP A 146 -20.24 18.53 8.27
CA ASP A 146 -19.73 17.69 9.35
C ASP A 146 -18.61 16.74 8.87
N THR A 147 -17.45 16.78 9.54
CA THR A 147 -16.30 15.90 9.25
C THR A 147 -16.38 14.55 9.96
N ALA A 148 -17.26 14.39 10.95
CA ALA A 148 -17.32 13.20 11.79
C ALA A 148 -17.39 11.87 11.01
N PRO A 149 -18.12 11.76 9.88
CA PRO A 149 -18.11 10.53 9.08
C PRO A 149 -16.74 10.19 8.48
N VAL A 150 -15.96 11.21 8.09
CA VAL A 150 -14.61 11.03 7.56
C VAL A 150 -13.64 10.68 8.70
N ASP A 151 -13.75 11.36 9.84
CA ASP A 151 -12.95 11.08 11.03
C ASP A 151 -13.09 9.63 11.50
N LEU A 152 -14.32 9.12 11.55
CA LEU A 152 -14.61 7.74 11.94
C LEU A 152 -14.03 6.71 10.96
N GLU A 153 -14.07 6.99 9.65
CA GLU A 153 -13.47 6.12 8.64
C GLU A 153 -11.94 6.14 8.72
N LEU A 154 -11.33 7.30 8.96
CA LEU A 154 -9.88 7.41 9.19
C LEU A 154 -9.45 6.70 10.48
N GLU A 155 -10.22 6.79 11.56
CA GLU A 155 -9.97 6.02 12.79
C GLU A 155 -10.04 4.51 12.53
N SER A 156 -11.04 4.06 11.77
CA SER A 156 -11.16 2.65 11.35
C SER A 156 -9.97 2.19 10.50
N PHE A 157 -9.46 3.07 9.63
CA PHE A 157 -8.29 2.77 8.81
C PHE A 157 -7.02 2.71 9.66
N ALA A 158 -6.84 3.61 10.62
CA ALA A 158 -5.74 3.57 11.58
C ALA A 158 -5.73 2.25 12.37
N GLY A 159 -6.90 1.79 12.87
CA GLY A 159 -7.02 0.49 13.53
C GLY A 159 -6.60 -0.67 12.63
N THR A 160 -6.98 -0.64 11.35
CA THR A 160 -6.58 -1.67 10.37
C THR A 160 -5.06 -1.64 10.13
N ILE A 161 -4.43 -0.46 10.08
CA ILE A 161 -2.97 -0.32 9.97
C ILE A 161 -2.26 -0.91 11.20
N ASP A 162 -2.80 -0.69 12.40
CA ASP A 162 -2.21 -1.24 13.62
C ASP A 162 -2.31 -2.76 13.70
N ASP A 163 -3.41 -3.35 13.27
CA ASP A 163 -3.52 -4.80 13.15
C ASP A 163 -2.63 -5.36 12.03
N ALA A 164 -2.47 -4.62 10.95
CA ALA A 164 -1.57 -4.98 9.87
C ALA A 164 -0.10 -4.97 10.32
N ARG A 165 0.31 -4.04 11.20
CA ARG A 165 1.65 -4.02 11.84
C ARG A 165 1.91 -5.29 12.64
N LYS A 166 0.98 -5.67 13.53
CA LYS A 166 1.08 -6.93 14.32
C LYS A 166 1.21 -8.15 13.41
N THR A 167 0.51 -8.13 12.28
CA THR A 167 0.57 -9.21 11.28
C THR A 167 1.93 -9.24 10.56
N ALA A 168 2.54 -8.08 10.27
CA ALA A 168 3.89 -7.99 9.70
C ALA A 168 4.93 -8.60 10.66
N ASP A 169 4.85 -8.22 11.94
CA ASP A 169 5.73 -8.75 12.99
C ASP A 169 5.61 -10.28 13.08
N GLY A 170 4.37 -10.81 13.08
CA GLY A 170 4.14 -12.25 13.08
C GLY A 170 4.73 -12.95 11.84
N LEU A 171 4.65 -12.33 10.66
CA LEU A 171 5.21 -12.89 9.42
C LEU A 171 6.74 -12.94 9.50
N ALA A 172 7.36 -11.89 10.02
CA ALA A 172 8.80 -11.82 10.22
C ALA A 172 9.27 -12.89 11.23
N ASP A 173 8.57 -13.04 12.36
CA ASP A 173 8.85 -14.05 13.37
C ASP A 173 8.73 -15.47 12.81
N LYS A 174 7.66 -15.73 12.05
CA LYS A 174 7.46 -17.02 11.39
C LYS A 174 8.60 -17.33 10.44
N TYR A 175 8.95 -16.40 9.56
CA TYR A 175 10.09 -16.54 8.64
C TYR A 175 11.40 -16.83 9.38
N ALA A 176 11.70 -16.09 10.45
CA ALA A 176 12.89 -16.31 11.27
C ALA A 176 12.91 -17.71 11.92
N SER A 177 11.76 -18.18 12.42
CA SER A 177 11.62 -19.50 13.05
C SER A 177 11.80 -20.67 12.07
N LEU A 178 11.40 -20.49 10.80
CA LEU A 178 11.57 -21.50 9.76
C LEU A 178 13.03 -21.60 9.32
N ASN A 179 13.72 -20.46 9.22
CA ASN A 179 15.13 -20.43 8.82
C ASN A 179 16.06 -21.01 9.90
N THR A 180 15.73 -20.84 11.18
CA THR A 180 16.49 -21.43 12.29
C THR A 180 16.31 -22.95 12.40
N LYS A 181 15.14 -23.50 12.03
CA LYS A 181 14.89 -24.95 12.00
C LYS A 181 15.51 -25.68 10.79
N ALA A 182 15.88 -24.94 9.75
CA ALA A 182 16.48 -25.48 8.53
C ALA A 182 18.03 -25.49 8.58
N SER A 183 18.63 -24.79 9.55
CA SER A 183 20.08 -24.78 9.82
C SER A 183 20.46 -25.83 10.85
#